data_AF-A0A2V7IZP7-F1
#
_entry.id   AF-A0A2V7IZP7-F1
#
_cell.length_a   1.000
_cell.length_b   1.000
_cell.length_c   1.000
_cell.angle_alpha   90.00
_cell.angle_beta   90.00
_cell.angle_gamma   90.00
#
_symmetry.space_group_name_H-M   'P 1'
#
loop_
_entity.id
_entity.type
_entity.pdbx_description
1 polymer ?
#
loop_
_entity_poly.entity_id
_entity_poly.type
_entity_poly.pdbx_seq_one_letter_code
_entity_poly.pdbx_strand_id
1 'polypeptide(L)'
;MAKPIAAVVKLQVAAGQATPAPPVGTALGPHGVNIMEFVKQFNARTGSQAGMITPVEVTIFKDRTFTFITKTPPAAVLLKKEAGIEKGSPTSNRQKVGKVTRAQVRKIAELKMPDLNANDIEAAMKMVAGTARSMGLEVEG
;
A
#
# COMPACT_ATOMS: atom_id res chain seq x y z
N MET A 1 -13.82 -19.96 -15.25
CA MET A 1 -13.10 -19.87 -16.54
C MET A 1 -12.39 -18.53 -16.59
N ALA A 2 -11.07 -18.51 -16.70
CA ALA A 2 -10.27 -17.28 -16.63
C ALA A 2 -10.36 -16.51 -17.96
N LYS A 3 -10.84 -15.27 -17.92
CA LYS A 3 -10.79 -14.37 -19.08
C LYS A 3 -9.32 -14.16 -19.49
N PRO A 4 -8.98 -14.12 -20.79
CA PRO A 4 -7.61 -13.93 -21.24
C PRO A 4 -7.07 -12.56 -20.80
N ILE A 5 -6.03 -12.60 -19.98
CA ILE A 5 -5.34 -11.40 -19.46
C ILE A 5 -4.51 -10.79 -20.60
N ALA A 6 -4.68 -9.49 -20.83
CA ALA A 6 -3.89 -8.71 -21.76
C ALA A 6 -2.64 -8.13 -21.09
N ALA A 7 -2.79 -7.57 -19.88
CA ALA A 7 -1.70 -6.98 -19.11
C ALA A 7 -2.03 -6.95 -17.62
N VAL A 8 -1.01 -6.95 -16.77
CA VAL A 8 -1.13 -6.69 -15.33
C VAL A 8 -0.27 -5.48 -15.01
N VAL A 9 -0.90 -4.42 -14.52
CA VAL A 9 -0.25 -3.14 -14.21
C VAL A 9 -0.28 -2.94 -12.70
N LYS A 10 0.89 -2.71 -12.09
CA LYS A 10 1.02 -2.44 -10.66
C LYS A 10 1.25 -0.94 -10.45
N LEU A 11 0.37 -0.32 -9.69
CA LEU A 11 0.33 1.13 -9.48
C LEU A 11 0.37 1.45 -7.99
N GLN A 12 0.92 2.61 -7.66
CA GLN A 12 0.87 3.18 -6.31
C GLN A 12 0.04 4.45 -6.38
N VAL A 13 -1.10 4.47 -5.68
CA VAL A 13 -2.05 5.59 -5.73
C VAL A 13 -2.41 6.02 -4.32
N ALA A 14 -2.51 7.32 -4.08
CA ALA A 14 -2.96 7.84 -2.79
C ALA A 14 -4.45 7.50 -2.58
N ALA A 15 -4.76 6.80 -1.50
CA ALA A 15 -6.11 6.43 -1.10
C ALA A 15 -7.00 7.66 -0.94
N GLY A 16 -8.22 7.58 -1.49
CA GLY A 16 -9.21 8.66 -1.45
C GLY A 16 -8.88 9.91 -2.28
N GLN A 17 -7.69 9.99 -2.89
CA GLN A 17 -7.24 11.09 -3.74
C GLN A 17 -6.72 10.59 -5.09
N ALA A 18 -7.23 9.46 -5.59
CA ALA A 18 -6.89 9.06 -6.95
C ALA A 18 -7.36 10.14 -7.92
N THR A 19 -6.43 10.60 -8.75
CA THR A 19 -6.68 11.54 -9.83
C THR A 19 -6.25 10.88 -11.15
N PRO A 20 -6.85 11.26 -12.29
CA PRO A 20 -6.41 10.82 -13.61
C PRO A 20 -5.03 11.38 -14.01
N ALA A 21 -4.27 11.91 -13.06
CA ALA A 21 -2.95 12.50 -13.23
C ALA A 21 -1.93 11.49 -13.81
N PRO A 22 -0.75 11.97 -14.27
CA PRO A 22 0.22 11.17 -15.00
C PRO A 22 0.50 9.77 -14.45
N PRO A 23 0.66 9.50 -13.13
CA PRO A 23 0.99 8.14 -12.67
C PRO A 23 -0.07 7.09 -13.01
N VAL A 24 -1.37 7.44 -13.01
CA VAL A 24 -2.46 6.52 -13.38
C VAL A 24 -2.73 6.59 -14.88
N GLY A 25 -2.72 7.81 -15.44
CA GLY A 25 -3.01 8.04 -16.86
C GLY A 25 -1.97 7.43 -17.80
N THR A 26 -0.67 7.53 -17.51
CA THR A 26 0.40 6.93 -18.34
C THR A 26 0.43 5.41 -18.25
N ALA A 27 0.06 4.86 -17.10
CA ALA A 27 0.12 3.42 -16.85
C ALA A 27 -1.12 2.66 -17.37
N LEU A 28 -2.31 3.27 -17.33
CA LEU A 28 -3.56 2.64 -17.78
C LEU A 28 -4.01 3.11 -19.18
N GLY A 29 -3.58 4.30 -19.61
CA GLY A 29 -3.94 4.89 -20.90
C GLY A 29 -3.59 4.03 -22.13
N PRO A 30 -2.36 3.47 -22.23
CA PRO A 30 -1.97 2.63 -23.38
C PRO A 30 -2.81 1.36 -23.55
N HIS A 31 -3.48 0.92 -22.49
CA HIS A 31 -4.28 -0.30 -22.47
C HIS A 31 -5.77 -0.06 -22.72
N GLY A 32 -6.18 1.19 -22.96
CA GLY A 32 -7.57 1.54 -23.29
C GLY A 32 -8.58 1.31 -22.16
N VAL A 33 -8.13 1.40 -20.91
CA VAL A 33 -8.95 1.21 -19.70
C VAL A 33 -9.70 2.51 -19.38
N ASN A 34 -10.92 2.39 -18.84
CA ASN A 34 -11.68 3.55 -18.38
C ASN A 34 -11.08 4.11 -17.06
N ILE A 35 -10.24 5.13 -17.19
CA ILE A 35 -9.51 5.76 -16.07
C ILE A 35 -10.48 6.40 -15.06
N MET A 36 -11.56 7.02 -15.51
CA MET A 36 -12.54 7.66 -14.62
C MET A 36 -13.30 6.63 -13.78
N GLU A 37 -13.69 5.52 -14.40
CA GLU A 37 -14.32 4.39 -13.71
C GLU A 37 -13.40 3.82 -12.63
N PHE A 38 -12.12 3.61 -12.98
CA PHE A 38 -11.11 3.15 -12.04
C PHE A 38 -10.94 4.12 -10.85
N VAL A 39 -10.79 5.42 -11.12
CA VAL A 39 -10.63 6.44 -10.08
C VAL A 39 -11.83 6.46 -9.12
N LYS A 40 -13.06 6.36 -9.65
CA LYS A 40 -14.28 6.34 -8.85
C LYS A 40 -14.37 5.09 -7.97
N GLN A 41 -14.14 3.91 -8.55
CA GLN A 41 -14.18 2.65 -7.81
C GLN A 41 -13.04 2.54 -6.79
N PHE A 42 -11.85 3.05 -7.12
CA PHE A 42 -10.71 3.09 -6.21
C PHE A 42 -10.97 4.04 -5.04
N ASN A 43 -11.47 5.26 -5.27
CA ASN A 43 -11.78 6.20 -4.20
C ASN A 43 -12.93 5.69 -3.30
N ALA A 44 -13.92 5.00 -3.86
CA ALA A 44 -14.98 4.37 -3.08
C ALA A 44 -14.46 3.25 -2.15
N ARG A 45 -13.53 2.40 -2.63
CA ARG A 45 -12.91 1.33 -1.83
C ARG A 45 -11.87 1.83 -0.83
N THR A 46 -11.15 2.90 -1.19
CA THR A 46 -10.03 3.43 -0.38
C THR A 46 -10.42 4.63 0.48
N GLY A 47 -11.69 5.05 0.46
CA GLY A 47 -12.18 6.19 1.25
C GLY A 47 -11.92 6.03 2.75
N SER A 48 -11.97 4.80 3.28
CA SER A 48 -11.66 4.50 4.69
C SER A 48 -10.18 4.67 5.06
N GLN A 49 -9.28 4.75 4.07
CA GLN A 49 -7.82 4.86 4.26
C GLN A 49 -7.26 6.17 3.68
N ALA A 50 -8.10 7.21 3.59
CA ALA A 50 -7.76 8.47 2.94
C ALA A 50 -6.39 9.02 3.36
N GLY A 51 -5.56 9.35 2.36
CA GLY A 51 -4.23 9.94 2.54
C GLY A 51 -3.05 8.95 2.60
N MET A 52 -3.28 7.63 2.47
CA MET A 52 -2.20 6.64 2.43
C MET A 52 -1.91 6.14 1.02
N ILE A 53 -0.63 6.02 0.65
CA ILE A 53 -0.24 5.41 -0.63
C ILE A 53 -0.62 3.93 -0.58
N THR A 54 -1.54 3.52 -1.44
CA THR A 54 -2.10 2.18 -1.49
C THR A 54 -1.71 1.52 -2.82
N PRO A 55 -0.98 0.39 -2.79
CA PRO A 55 -0.64 -0.33 -3.99
C PRO A 55 -1.87 -1.04 -4.55
N VAL A 56 -2.06 -0.91 -5.86
CA VAL A 56 -3.18 -1.50 -6.59
C VAL A 56 -2.65 -2.31 -7.76
N GLU A 57 -3.18 -3.51 -7.91
CA GLU A 57 -2.85 -4.39 -9.03
C GLU A 57 -4.05 -4.41 -9.96
N VAL A 58 -3.87 -3.87 -11.16
CA VAL A 58 -4.91 -3.76 -12.20
C VAL A 58 -4.64 -4.82 -13.25
N THR A 59 -5.51 -5.82 -13.31
CA THR A 59 -5.54 -6.84 -14.36
C THR A 59 -6.45 -6.36 -15.47
N ILE A 60 -5.91 -6.26 -16.68
CA ILE A 60 -6.60 -5.79 -17.87
C ILE A 60 -6.83 -7.00 -18.78
N PHE A 61 -8.06 -7.18 -19.23
CA PHE A 61 -8.47 -8.27 -20.11
C PHE A 61 -8.52 -7.81 -21.56
N LYS A 62 -8.49 -8.76 -22.50
CA LYS A 62 -8.54 -8.46 -23.95
C LYS A 62 -9.84 -7.77 -24.41
N ASP A 63 -10.93 -7.91 -23.66
CA ASP A 63 -12.22 -7.25 -23.90
C ASP A 63 -12.26 -5.78 -23.42
N ARG A 64 -11.10 -5.20 -23.05
CA ARG A 64 -10.94 -3.87 -22.45
C ARG A 64 -11.62 -3.73 -21.08
N THR A 65 -12.07 -4.84 -20.49
CA THR A 65 -12.50 -4.84 -19.08
C THR A 65 -11.28 -4.90 -18.18
N PHE A 66 -11.41 -4.36 -16.96
CA PHE A 66 -10.36 -4.37 -15.96
C PHE A 66 -10.93 -4.87 -14.64
N THR A 67 -10.10 -5.58 -13.90
CA THR A 67 -10.33 -5.91 -12.49
C THR A 67 -9.15 -5.40 -11.70
N PHE A 68 -9.40 -4.78 -10.56
CA PHE A 68 -8.32 -4.30 -9.71
C PHE A 68 -8.46 -4.84 -8.29
N ILE A 69 -7.31 -5.16 -7.71
CA ILE A 69 -7.15 -5.60 -6.33
C ILE A 69 -6.39 -4.50 -5.59
N THR A 70 -7.07 -3.87 -4.64
CA THR A 70 -6.46 -2.93 -3.70
C THR A 70 -5.81 -3.73 -2.58
N LYS A 71 -4.48 -3.65 -2.48
CA LYS A 71 -3.74 -4.22 -1.35
C LYS A 71 -3.69 -3.20 -0.22
N THR A 72 -3.41 -3.64 1.00
CA THR A 72 -3.19 -2.73 2.11
C THR A 72 -1.96 -1.84 1.89
N PRO A 73 -1.97 -0.63 2.49
CA PRO A 73 -0.87 0.31 2.38
C PRO A 73 0.44 -0.30 2.92
N PRO A 74 1.60 0.13 2.40
CA PRO A 74 2.89 -0.37 2.83
C PRO A 74 3.07 -0.11 4.33
N ALA A 75 3.67 -1.08 5.03
CA ALA A 75 3.96 -0.93 6.46
C ALA A 75 4.84 0.31 6.70
N ALA A 76 5.70 0.66 5.74
CA ALA A 76 6.51 1.87 5.77
C ALA A 76 5.68 3.16 5.91
N VAL A 77 4.55 3.29 5.21
CA VAL A 77 3.69 4.48 5.27
C VAL A 77 2.95 4.54 6.61
N LEU A 78 2.43 3.39 7.06
CA LEU A 78 1.75 3.27 8.36
C LEU A 78 2.71 3.59 9.52
N LEU A 79 3.91 3.04 9.48
CA LEU A 79 4.94 3.29 10.49
C LEU A 79 5.41 4.74 10.49
N LYS A 80 5.56 5.37 9.33
CA LYS A 80 5.87 6.81 9.22
C LYS A 80 4.79 7.67 9.88
N LYS A 81 3.53 7.34 9.66
CA LYS A 81 2.38 8.04 10.26
C LYS A 81 2.35 7.88 11.77
N GLU A 82 2.51 6.66 12.28
CA GLU A 82 2.54 6.39 13.72
C GLU A 82 3.77 6.97 14.44
N ALA A 83 4.91 7.05 13.73
CA ALA A 83 6.13 7.67 14.24
C ALA A 83 6.20 9.20 14.02
N GLY A 84 5.22 9.79 13.32
CA GLY A 84 5.18 11.23 13.03
C GLY A 84 6.31 11.74 12.13
N ILE A 85 6.92 10.89 11.30
CA ILE A 85 8.04 11.25 10.43
C ILE A 85 7.65 11.27 8.95
N GLU A 86 8.12 12.27 8.21
CA GLU A 86 7.88 12.37 6.76
C GLU A 86 8.91 11.57 5.94
N LYS A 87 10.18 11.57 6.39
CA LYS A 87 11.30 10.86 5.75
C LYS A 87 11.84 9.77 6.66
N GLY A 88 12.11 8.60 6.06
CA GLY A 88 12.83 7.52 6.74
C GLY A 88 14.33 7.85 6.88
N SER A 89 15.05 7.05 7.65
CA SER A 89 16.48 7.26 7.85
C SER A 89 17.25 7.15 6.53
N PRO A 90 18.11 8.14 6.20
CA PRO A 90 18.98 8.06 5.02
C PRO A 90 20.07 6.99 5.20
N THR A 91 20.34 6.55 6.43
CA THR A 91 21.27 5.47 6.74
C THR A 91 20.60 4.49 7.70
N SER A 92 19.97 3.46 7.13
CA SER A 92 19.33 2.36 7.85
C SER A 92 20.20 1.87 9.02
N ASN A 93 19.60 1.78 10.21
CA ASN A 93 20.22 1.25 11.42
C ASN A 93 21.42 2.06 12.00
N ARG A 94 21.83 3.19 11.40
CA ARG A 94 22.83 4.12 11.99
C ARG A 94 22.21 5.37 12.58
N GLN A 95 21.20 5.94 11.92
CA GLN A 95 20.42 7.07 12.47
C GLN A 95 19.01 6.60 12.78
N LYS A 96 18.66 6.65 14.07
CA LYS A 96 17.30 6.40 14.54
C LYS A 96 16.50 7.68 14.34
N VAL A 97 15.47 7.60 13.51
CA VAL A 97 14.64 8.75 13.11
C VAL A 97 13.33 8.85 13.90
N GLY A 98 13.01 7.84 14.73
CA GLY A 98 11.82 7.86 15.56
C GLY A 98 11.65 6.56 16.33
N LYS A 99 10.58 6.51 17.13
CA LYS A 99 10.20 5.34 17.93
C LYS A 99 8.77 4.94 17.62
N VAL A 100 8.49 3.64 17.65
CA VAL A 100 7.13 3.08 17.57
C VAL A 100 6.94 2.10 18.71
N THR A 101 5.76 2.12 19.33
CA THR A 101 5.43 1.20 20.41
C THR A 101 4.96 -0.15 19.87
N ARG A 102 5.16 -1.22 20.65
CA ARG A 102 4.62 -2.55 20.31
C ARG A 102 3.11 -2.55 20.09
N ALA A 103 2.36 -1.68 20.78
CA ALA A 103 0.92 -1.51 20.57
C ALA A 103 0.58 -0.95 19.17
N GLN A 104 1.35 0.02 18.68
CA GLN A 104 1.19 0.56 17.32
C GLN A 104 1.55 -0.49 16.26
N VAL A 105 2.65 -1.24 16.49
CA VAL A 105 3.05 -2.35 15.61
C VAL A 105 1.95 -3.41 15.52
N ARG A 106 1.29 -3.73 16.63
CA ARG A 106 0.15 -4.66 16.66
C ARG A 106 -1.04 -4.16 15.85
N LYS A 107 -1.44 -2.89 16.02
CA LYS A 107 -2.53 -2.28 15.22
C LYS A 107 -2.22 -2.32 13.73
N ILE A 108 -0.98 -2.00 13.34
CA ILE A 108 -0.53 -2.06 11.94
C ILE A 108 -0.56 -3.51 11.43
N ALA A 109 -0.14 -4.48 12.25
CA ALA A 109 -0.14 -5.89 11.89
C ALA A 109 -1.57 -6.42 11.69
N GLU A 110 -2.52 -6.06 12.56
CA GLU A 110 -3.93 -6.44 12.45
C GLU A 110 -4.57 -5.84 11.19
N LEU A 111 -4.31 -4.56 10.90
CA LEU A 111 -4.78 -3.91 9.68
C LEU A 111 -4.20 -4.55 8.41
N LYS A 112 -2.96 -5.03 8.47
CA LYS A 112 -2.24 -5.60 7.32
C LYS A 112 -2.38 -7.13 7.21
N MET A 113 -2.94 -7.78 8.22
CA MET A 113 -3.17 -9.22 8.26
C MET A 113 -3.80 -9.82 6.99
N PRO A 114 -4.82 -9.20 6.34
CA PRO A 114 -5.39 -9.76 5.11
C PRO A 114 -4.44 -9.82 3.91
N ASP A 115 -3.35 -9.04 3.89
CA ASP A 115 -2.35 -9.06 2.82
C ASP A 115 -1.00 -9.65 3.26
N LEU A 116 -0.86 -10.00 4.53
CA LEU A 116 0.34 -10.65 5.04
C LEU A 116 0.17 -12.16 4.91
N ASN A 117 1.21 -12.84 4.43
CA ASN A 117 1.31 -14.30 4.50
C ASN A 117 1.65 -14.79 5.93
N ALA A 118 1.29 -14.03 6.96
CA ALA A 118 1.57 -14.36 8.34
C ALA A 118 0.48 -15.30 8.87
N ASN A 119 0.88 -16.41 9.48
CA ASN A 119 -0.06 -17.34 10.09
C ASN A 119 -0.63 -16.81 11.42
N ASP A 120 0.15 -15.98 12.12
CA ASP A 120 -0.18 -15.45 13.45
C ASP A 120 0.08 -13.94 13.52
N ILE A 121 -0.65 -13.26 14.41
CA ILE A 121 -0.46 -11.82 14.68
C ILE A 121 0.97 -11.52 15.15
N GLU A 122 1.62 -12.43 15.87
CA GLU A 122 3.02 -12.27 16.27
C GLU A 122 3.98 -12.29 15.08
N ALA A 123 3.75 -13.17 14.11
CA ALA A 123 4.54 -13.21 12.88
C ALA A 123 4.33 -11.92 12.07
N ALA A 124 3.08 -11.45 11.98
CA ALA A 124 2.75 -10.17 11.35
C ALA A 124 3.46 -9.00 12.06
N MET A 125 3.46 -8.97 13.39
CA MET A 125 4.20 -7.97 14.18
C MET A 125 5.70 -8.01 13.90
N LYS A 126 6.32 -9.20 13.80
CA LYS A 126 7.74 -9.34 13.44
C LYS A 126 8.04 -8.78 12.05
N MET A 127 7.18 -9.00 11.07
CA MET A 127 7.35 -8.45 9.71
C MET A 127 7.28 -6.91 9.71
N VAL A 128 6.33 -6.35 10.46
CA VAL A 128 6.19 -4.90 10.62
C VAL A 128 7.39 -4.32 11.38
N ALA A 129 7.84 -4.98 12.46
CA ALA A 129 9.03 -4.58 13.22
C ALA A 129 10.31 -4.62 12.38
N GLY A 130 10.47 -5.62 11.51
CA GLY A 130 11.57 -5.68 10.55
C GLY A 130 11.57 -4.49 9.59
N THR A 131 10.38 -4.09 9.12
CA THR A 131 10.22 -2.89 8.29
C THR A 131 10.59 -1.62 9.06
N ALA A 132 10.14 -1.48 10.31
CA ALA A 132 10.49 -0.37 11.18
C ALA A 132 12.01 -0.23 11.36
N ARG A 133 12.69 -1.34 11.66
CA ARG A 133 14.15 -1.37 11.81
C ARG A 133 14.88 -0.95 10.54
N SER A 134 14.43 -1.41 9.37
CA SER A 134 15.01 -1.03 8.08
C SER A 134 14.87 0.47 7.77
N MET A 135 13.82 1.11 8.29
CA MET A 135 13.61 2.56 8.15
C MET A 135 14.34 3.39 9.21
N GLY A 136 15.01 2.75 10.18
CA GLY A 136 15.63 3.44 11.31
C GLY A 136 14.62 3.86 12.38
N LEU A 137 13.48 3.18 12.50
CA LEU A 137 12.58 3.31 13.65
C LEU A 137 12.95 2.30 14.72
N GLU A 138 13.03 2.75 15.96
CA GLU A 138 13.23 1.90 17.12
C GLU A 138 11.86 1.41 17.62
N VAL A 139 11.71 0.09 17.73
CA VAL A 139 10.50 -0.51 18.29
C VAL A 139 10.72 -0.61 19.80
N GLU A 140 10.05 0.24 20.57
CA GLU A 140 10.01 0.11 22.03
C GLU A 140 9.02 -1.00 22.40
N GLY A 141 9.56 -2.00 23.09
CA GLY A 141 8.89 -3.22 23.52
C GLY A 141 8.75 -3.29 25.02
#